data_AF-A0AA97FBT7-F1
#
_entry.id   AF-A0AA97FBT7-F1
#
_cell.length_a   1.000
_cell.length_b   1.000
_cell.length_c   1.000
_cell.angle_alpha   90.00
_cell.angle_beta   90.00
_cell.angle_gamma   90.00
#
_symmetry.space_group_name_H-M   'P 1'
#
loop_
_entity.id
_entity.type
_entity.pdbx_description
1 polymer ?
#
loop_
_entity_poly.entity_id
_entity_poly.type
_entity_poly.pdbx_seq_one_letter_code
_entity_poly.pdbx_strand_id
1 'polypeptide(L)'
;MDEEPVEILVRMAESGEIDPWNINIVEVTDRFLNELDRMQKLDLRVSGRTLFYASFLLRMKSEYLEESPDDVCDGEYYDEDFEYESDSGDESFSFDDFAEPVERLEREIQRRINRKSQRKRLVTLYELIKELKTAEKMQRRKQRRKESLPILHVEAEDVVSVAHEEDFQKSADTIFACYRDLVKERGAVTLGDICKKTGSDMRSAYIPLLFLMLEGKLMIFQDEFFGEIKISDWSPEKFEEDKVPE
;
A
#
# COMPACT_ATOMS: atom_id res chain seq x y z
N MET A 1 -9.41 17.51 29.46
CA MET A 1 -10.32 17.76 28.32
C MET A 1 -9.46 17.51 27.11
N ASP A 2 -9.79 16.53 26.27
CA ASP A 2 -9.04 16.35 25.02
C ASP A 2 -9.36 17.59 24.16
N GLU A 3 -8.45 18.56 24.10
CA GLU A 3 -8.65 19.77 23.29
C GLU A 3 -8.84 19.34 21.83
N GLU A 4 -9.97 19.74 21.24
CA GLU A 4 -10.21 19.44 19.84
C GLU A 4 -9.14 20.18 19.02
N PRO A 5 -8.51 19.54 18.02
CA PRO A 5 -7.45 20.20 17.25
C PRO A 5 -7.94 21.46 16.51
N VAL A 6 -9.25 21.57 16.31
CA VAL A 6 -9.91 22.78 15.81
C VAL A 6 -9.83 23.93 16.82
N GLU A 7 -9.96 23.64 18.11
CA GLU A 7 -9.88 24.63 19.19
C GLU A 7 -8.50 25.29 19.23
N ILE A 8 -7.42 24.54 18.97
CA ILE A 8 -6.06 25.08 18.87
C ILE A 8 -5.96 26.10 17.71
N LEU A 9 -6.50 25.75 16.53
CA LEU A 9 -6.52 26.66 15.37
C LEU A 9 -7.38 27.91 15.63
N VAL A 10 -8.52 27.74 16.30
CA VAL A 10 -9.42 28.86 16.65
C VAL A 10 -8.76 29.77 17.69
N ARG A 11 -8.10 29.22 18.72
CA ARG A 11 -7.37 29.99 19.74
C ARG A 11 -6.23 30.81 19.12
N MET A 12 -5.51 30.25 18.15
CA MET A 12 -4.50 30.99 17.39
C MET A 12 -5.12 32.11 16.53
N ALA A 13 -6.32 31.93 15.99
CA ALA A 13 -7.02 33.00 15.30
C ALA A 13 -7.53 34.10 16.27
N GLU A 14 -8.06 33.72 17.43
CA GLU A 14 -8.55 34.65 18.46
C GLU A 14 -7.43 35.49 19.09
N SER A 15 -6.25 34.90 19.28
CA SER A 15 -5.05 35.60 19.75
C SER A 15 -4.43 36.52 18.68
N GLY A 16 -4.94 36.49 17.44
CA GLY A 16 -4.42 37.28 16.33
C GLY A 16 -3.11 36.74 15.75
N GLU A 17 -2.73 35.51 16.10
CA GLU A 17 -1.56 34.84 15.57
C GLU A 17 -1.74 34.40 14.11
N ILE A 18 -2.98 34.18 13.68
CA ILE A 18 -3.36 33.76 12.34
C ILE A 18 -4.53 34.62 11.86
N ASP A 19 -4.49 35.10 10.62
CA ASP A 19 -5.65 35.74 9.99
C ASP A 19 -6.66 34.66 9.52
N PRO A 20 -7.90 34.63 10.07
CA PRO A 20 -8.89 33.64 9.69
C PRO A 20 -9.42 33.79 8.26
N TRP A 21 -9.22 34.94 7.63
CA TRP A 21 -9.68 35.21 6.26
C TRP A 21 -8.60 34.94 5.21
N ASN A 22 -7.33 34.96 5.62
CA ASN A 22 -6.19 34.75 4.73
C ASN A 22 -5.10 33.92 5.43
N ILE A 23 -5.18 32.60 5.26
CA ILE A 23 -4.26 31.68 5.90
C ILE A 23 -3.01 31.46 5.05
N ASN A 24 -1.85 31.70 5.65
CA ASN A 24 -0.58 31.19 5.16
C ASN A 24 -0.33 29.78 5.74
N ILE A 25 -0.45 28.75 4.91
CA ILE A 25 -0.30 27.35 5.35
C ILE A 25 1.05 27.07 6.01
N VAL A 26 2.13 27.70 5.54
CA VAL A 26 3.48 27.51 6.08
C VAL A 26 3.52 27.98 7.53
N GLU A 27 3.07 29.21 7.76
CA GLU A 27 3.07 29.87 9.05
C GLU A 27 2.13 29.18 10.05
N VAL A 28 0.92 28.85 9.61
CA VAL A 28 -0.07 28.16 10.46
C VAL A 28 0.43 26.79 10.90
N THR A 29 1.07 26.05 10.00
CA THR A 29 1.64 24.74 10.34
C THR A 29 2.73 24.87 11.38
N ASP A 30 3.65 25.83 11.23
CA ASP A 30 4.74 26.04 12.19
C ASP A 30 4.23 26.49 13.56
N ARG A 31 3.26 27.39 13.60
CA ARG A 31 2.61 27.83 14.86
C ARG A 31 1.86 26.68 15.53
N PHE A 32 1.10 25.90 14.77
CA PHE A 32 0.38 24.73 15.28
C PHE A 32 1.33 23.70 15.91
N LEU A 33 2.45 23.39 15.24
CA LEU A 33 3.45 22.44 15.76
C LEU A 33 4.15 22.97 17.00
N ASN A 34 4.52 24.26 17.03
CA ASN A 34 5.13 24.88 18.21
C ASN A 34 4.19 24.84 19.42
N GLU A 35 2.90 25.11 19.22
CA GLU A 35 1.91 25.05 20.29
C GLU A 35 1.71 23.60 20.76
N LEU A 36 1.70 22.64 19.83
CA LEU A 36 1.63 21.21 20.13
C LEU A 36 2.84 20.73 20.95
N ASP A 37 4.05 21.17 20.62
CA ASP A 37 5.28 20.85 21.37
C ASP A 37 5.28 21.48 22.77
N ARG A 38 4.77 22.70 22.89
CA ARG A 38 4.59 23.37 24.18
C ARG A 38 3.64 22.60 25.08
N MET A 39 2.55 22.08 24.50
CA MET A 39 1.57 21.26 25.21
C MET A 39 2.12 19.85 25.53
N GLN A 40 2.84 19.20 24.62
CA GLN A 40 3.45 17.88 24.84
C GLN A 40 4.49 17.87 25.97
N LYS A 41 5.25 18.96 26.13
CA LYS A 41 6.17 19.12 27.27
C LYS A 41 5.44 19.16 28.62
N LEU A 42 4.13 19.45 28.61
CA LEU A 42 3.29 19.57 29.79
C LEU A 42 2.40 18.35 30.01
N ASP A 43 1.99 17.65 28.95
CA ASP A 43 1.19 16.42 29.04
C ASP A 43 1.36 15.55 27.76
N LEU A 44 1.73 14.27 27.92
CA LEU A 44 1.95 13.33 26.80
C LEU A 44 0.64 12.82 26.17
N ARG A 45 -0.51 13.18 26.74
CA ARG A 45 -1.82 12.69 26.32
C ARG A 45 -2.37 13.50 25.15
N VAL A 46 -1.64 13.52 24.04
CA VAL A 46 -2.11 14.13 22.80
C VAL A 46 -3.09 13.20 22.09
N SER A 47 -4.25 13.71 21.72
CA SER A 47 -5.24 12.94 20.97
C SER A 47 -4.68 12.53 19.60
N GLY A 48 -4.95 11.29 19.18
CA GLY A 48 -4.57 10.81 17.84
C GLY A 48 -5.13 11.69 16.70
N ARG A 49 -6.24 12.40 16.95
CA ARG A 49 -6.79 13.40 16.01
C ARG A 49 -5.87 14.60 15.82
N THR A 50 -5.21 15.05 16.88
CA THR A 50 -4.28 16.19 16.83
C THR A 50 -3.01 15.83 16.06
N LEU A 51 -2.48 14.62 16.28
CA LEU A 51 -1.36 14.10 15.48
C LEU A 51 -1.75 13.94 14.00
N PHE A 52 -2.97 13.48 13.72
CA PHE A 52 -3.48 13.43 12.35
C PHE A 52 -3.51 14.83 11.72
N TYR A 53 -4.03 15.83 12.42
CA TYR A 53 -4.09 17.22 11.93
C TYR A 53 -2.69 17.80 11.70
N ALA A 54 -1.74 17.54 12.61
CA ALA A 54 -0.34 17.92 12.44
C ALA A 54 0.25 17.32 11.16
N SER A 55 0.08 16.00 10.94
CA SER A 55 0.58 15.33 9.73
C SER A 55 -0.06 15.87 8.45
N PHE A 56 -1.34 16.25 8.50
CA PHE A 56 -2.05 16.80 7.34
C PHE A 56 -1.61 18.23 7.03
N LEU A 57 -1.42 19.08 8.04
CA LEU A 57 -0.86 20.42 7.89
C LEU A 57 0.55 20.37 7.31
N LEU A 58 1.41 19.48 7.83
CA LEU A 58 2.75 19.24 7.27
C LEU A 58 2.71 18.80 5.82
N ARG A 59 1.77 17.91 5.46
CA ARG A 59 1.58 17.50 4.07
C ARG A 59 1.17 18.68 3.20
N MET A 60 0.19 19.48 3.61
CA MET A 60 -0.22 20.66 2.84
C MET A 60 0.91 21.69 2.72
N LYS A 61 1.72 21.88 3.76
CA LYS A 61 2.92 22.71 3.70
C LYS A 61 3.93 22.16 2.70
N SER A 62 4.14 20.85 2.66
CA SER A 62 5.01 20.19 1.69
C SER A 62 4.50 20.40 0.25
N GLU A 63 3.23 20.11 0.00
CA GLU A 63 2.59 20.31 -1.31
C GLU A 63 2.70 21.78 -1.75
N TYR A 64 2.47 22.73 -0.84
CA TYR A 64 2.58 24.16 -1.12
C TYR A 64 4.02 24.62 -1.41
N LEU A 65 5.02 24.02 -0.76
CA LEU A 65 6.43 24.32 -1.04
C LEU A 65 6.93 23.66 -2.33
N GLU A 66 6.39 22.50 -2.68
CA GLU A 66 6.67 21.79 -3.93
C GLU A 66 6.09 22.56 -5.14
N GLU A 67 4.96 23.25 -4.97
CA GLU A 67 4.34 24.16 -5.93
C GLU A 67 5.10 25.49 -6.16
N SER A 68 6.39 25.53 -5.81
CA SER A 68 7.25 26.71 -5.97
C SER A 68 7.19 27.28 -7.42
N PRO A 69 7.23 28.62 -7.57
CA PRO A 69 6.93 29.31 -8.84
C PRO A 69 7.97 29.12 -9.94
N ASP A 70 8.97 28.25 -9.75
CA ASP A 70 10.03 27.97 -10.71
C ASP A 70 9.67 26.85 -11.71
N ASP A 71 8.53 26.18 -11.54
CA ASP A 71 7.88 25.36 -12.59
C ASP A 71 7.13 26.22 -13.65
N VAL A 72 7.60 27.45 -13.82
CA VAL A 72 7.35 28.27 -15.02
C VAL A 72 8.68 28.41 -15.78
N CYS A 73 9.42 27.31 -15.94
CA CYS A 73 10.54 27.25 -16.88
C CYS A 73 10.20 26.26 -17.99
N ASP A 74 9.76 26.82 -19.10
CA ASP A 74 10.06 26.37 -20.46
C ASP A 74 9.75 24.90 -20.80
N GLY A 75 8.46 24.61 -20.98
CA GLY A 75 8.02 23.44 -21.74
C GLY A 75 7.76 23.81 -23.19
N GLU A 76 8.80 24.19 -23.95
CA GLU A 76 8.79 24.07 -25.41
C GLU A 76 8.53 22.61 -25.77
N TYR A 77 7.26 22.26 -26.02
CA TYR A 77 6.91 21.04 -26.72
C TYR A 77 7.23 21.27 -28.21
N TYR A 78 8.48 20.97 -28.59
CA TYR A 78 8.75 20.50 -29.94
C TYR A 78 7.97 19.18 -30.10
N ASP A 79 6.96 19.19 -30.96
CA ASP A 79 6.63 17.98 -31.71
C ASP A 79 6.81 18.32 -33.18
N GLU A 80 7.95 17.83 -33.63
CA GLU A 80 8.55 17.92 -34.94
C GLU A 80 7.84 16.92 -35.83
N ASP A 81 7.02 17.39 -36.77
CA ASP A 81 6.68 16.64 -38.00
C ASP A 81 6.13 17.61 -39.04
N PHE A 82 7.07 18.27 -39.72
CA PHE A 82 6.82 19.00 -40.96
C PHE A 82 7.77 18.46 -42.01
N GLU A 83 7.31 17.55 -42.89
CA GLU A 83 7.97 17.35 -44.19
C GLU A 83 6.99 16.93 -45.31
N TYR A 84 6.84 17.86 -46.27
CA TYR A 84 6.57 17.74 -47.70
C TYR A 84 5.24 17.19 -48.29
N GLU A 85 4.40 18.15 -48.70
CA GLU A 85 3.94 18.43 -50.07
C GLU A 85 3.38 17.28 -50.96
N SER A 86 2.05 17.29 -51.21
CA SER A 86 1.50 17.29 -52.59
C SER A 86 -0.01 17.60 -52.59
N ASP A 87 -0.35 18.61 -53.39
CA ASP A 87 -1.68 18.97 -53.89
C ASP A 87 -2.42 17.78 -54.55
N SER A 88 -3.71 17.60 -54.21
CA SER A 88 -4.83 17.15 -55.08
C SER A 88 -5.95 16.52 -54.25
N GLY A 89 -7.17 17.03 -54.42
CA GLY A 89 -8.34 16.67 -53.61
C GLY A 89 -8.93 15.30 -53.86
N ASP A 90 -9.80 14.87 -52.95
CA ASP A 90 -11.16 14.38 -53.21
C ASP A 90 -11.85 14.09 -51.86
N GLU A 91 -13.16 14.28 -51.84
CA GLU A 91 -14.02 14.10 -50.68
C GLU A 91 -14.01 12.64 -50.18
N SER A 92 -13.60 12.43 -48.93
CA SER A 92 -13.97 11.23 -48.17
C SER A 92 -14.58 11.67 -46.84
N PHE A 93 -15.91 11.73 -46.83
CA PHE A 93 -16.72 11.86 -45.62
C PHE A 93 -16.40 10.71 -44.65
N SER A 94 -15.59 11.01 -43.63
CA SER A 94 -15.36 10.13 -42.49
C SER A 94 -16.49 10.33 -41.48
N PHE A 95 -17.14 9.22 -41.10
CA PHE A 95 -18.31 9.15 -40.21
C PHE A 95 -17.97 9.37 -38.72
N ASP A 96 -17.30 10.47 -38.36
CA ASP A 96 -16.94 10.72 -36.94
C ASP A 96 -17.08 12.18 -36.44
N ASP A 97 -17.90 13.00 -37.11
CA ASP A 97 -18.09 14.42 -36.76
C ASP A 97 -19.16 14.67 -35.67
N PHE A 98 -19.48 13.67 -34.84
CA PHE A 98 -20.47 13.81 -33.75
C PHE A 98 -19.84 13.86 -32.34
N ALA A 99 -18.54 13.59 -32.19
CA ALA A 99 -17.84 13.62 -30.90
C ALA A 99 -17.25 15.01 -30.55
N GLU A 100 -17.03 15.88 -31.55
CA GLU A 100 -16.30 17.14 -31.35
C GLU A 100 -16.98 18.18 -30.43
N PRO A 101 -18.31 18.37 -30.39
CA PRO A 101 -18.90 19.48 -29.62
C PRO A 101 -18.69 19.33 -28.12
N VAL A 102 -18.81 18.10 -27.60
CA VAL A 102 -18.67 17.81 -26.17
C VAL A 102 -17.20 17.80 -25.77
N GLU A 103 -16.33 17.17 -26.56
CA GLU A 103 -14.90 17.15 -26.26
C GLU A 103 -14.25 18.53 -26.37
N ARG A 104 -14.66 19.34 -27.35
CA ARG A 104 -14.21 20.74 -27.48
C ARG A 104 -14.71 21.59 -26.31
N LEU A 105 -15.94 21.36 -25.86
CA LEU A 105 -16.50 22.03 -24.69
C LEU A 105 -15.78 21.59 -23.41
N GLU A 106 -15.50 20.30 -23.23
CA GLU A 106 -14.74 19.77 -22.09
C GLU A 106 -13.32 20.34 -22.06
N ARG A 107 -12.64 20.37 -23.21
CA ARG A 107 -11.32 20.97 -23.36
C ARG A 107 -11.32 22.46 -23.03
N GLU A 108 -12.35 23.19 -23.44
CA GLU A 108 -12.50 24.62 -23.17
C GLU A 108 -12.90 24.89 -21.70
N ILE A 109 -13.74 24.04 -21.11
CA ILE A 109 -14.07 24.04 -19.68
C ILE A 109 -12.80 23.80 -18.87
N GLN A 110 -12.01 22.79 -19.22
CA GLN A 110 -10.77 22.46 -18.52
C GLN A 110 -9.75 23.58 -18.60
N ARG A 111 -9.57 24.19 -19.79
CA ARG A 111 -8.74 25.40 -19.96
C ARG A 111 -9.20 26.55 -19.07
N ARG A 112 -10.51 26.79 -18.95
CA ARG A 112 -11.05 27.86 -18.10
C ARG A 112 -10.95 27.54 -16.61
N ILE A 113 -11.12 26.28 -16.21
CA ILE A 113 -10.95 25.84 -14.83
C ILE A 113 -9.49 26.01 -14.42
N ASN A 114 -8.53 25.61 -15.26
CA ASN A 114 -7.11 25.76 -14.98
C ASN A 114 -6.71 27.24 -14.83
N ARG A 115 -7.20 28.13 -15.70
CA ARG A 115 -6.97 29.58 -15.57
C ARG A 115 -7.65 30.20 -14.33
N LYS A 116 -8.79 29.65 -13.89
CA LYS A 116 -9.45 30.08 -12.65
C LYS A 116 -8.72 29.56 -11.41
N SER A 117 -8.14 28.36 -11.47
CA SER A 117 -7.30 27.77 -10.43
C SER A 117 -6.01 28.56 -10.22
N GLN A 118 -5.46 29.14 -11.30
CA GLN A 118 -4.28 30.02 -11.26
C GLN A 118 -4.52 31.34 -10.51
N ARG A 119 -5.78 31.76 -10.29
CA ARG A 119 -6.06 32.83 -9.33
C ARG A 119 -5.98 32.21 -7.95
N LYS A 120 -4.86 32.41 -7.25
CA LYS A 120 -4.66 32.03 -5.84
C LYS A 120 -5.89 32.48 -5.04
N ARG A 121 -6.82 31.56 -4.82
CA ARG A 121 -8.02 31.81 -4.02
C ARG A 121 -7.55 31.82 -2.57
N LEU A 122 -7.83 32.91 -1.87
CA LEU A 122 -7.53 33.02 -0.45
C LEU A 122 -8.28 31.92 0.28
N VAL A 123 -7.55 31.09 1.02
CA VAL A 123 -8.12 30.00 1.83
C VAL A 123 -8.48 30.58 3.18
N THR A 124 -9.76 30.44 3.54
CA THR A 124 -10.26 30.86 4.86
C THR A 124 -10.03 29.76 5.90
N LEU A 125 -9.98 30.14 7.18
CA LEU A 125 -9.92 29.20 8.31
C LEU A 125 -11.07 28.20 8.28
N TYR A 126 -12.26 28.65 7.89
CA TYR A 126 -13.41 27.78 7.74
C TYR A 126 -13.17 26.70 6.68
N GLU A 127 -12.62 27.07 5.52
CA GLU A 127 -12.27 26.13 4.46
C GLU A 127 -11.20 25.14 4.93
N LEU A 128 -10.14 25.61 5.59
CA LEU A 128 -9.10 24.76 6.17
C LEU A 128 -9.68 23.74 7.17
N ILE A 129 -10.49 24.19 8.13
CA ILE A 129 -11.12 23.31 9.13
C ILE A 129 -12.05 22.29 8.43
N LYS A 130 -12.79 22.73 7.41
CA LYS A 130 -13.67 21.86 6.64
C LYS A 130 -12.88 20.78 5.92
N GLU A 131 -11.78 21.13 5.26
CA GLU A 131 -10.91 20.18 4.57
C GLU A 131 -10.33 19.15 5.55
N LEU A 132 -9.79 19.60 6.68
CA LEU A 132 -9.28 18.73 7.75
C LEU A 132 -10.35 17.73 8.24
N LYS A 133 -11.57 18.20 8.51
CA LYS A 133 -12.69 17.33 8.92
C LYS A 133 -13.12 16.35 7.83
N THR A 134 -13.10 16.77 6.56
CA THR A 134 -13.42 15.86 5.45
C THR A 134 -12.36 14.77 5.29
N ALA A 135 -11.08 15.12 5.42
CA ALA A 135 -9.97 14.18 5.38
C ALA A 135 -10.06 13.17 6.53
N GLU A 136 -10.35 13.61 7.76
CA GLU A 136 -10.58 12.72 8.91
C GLU A 136 -11.71 11.72 8.62
N LYS A 137 -12.85 12.20 8.10
CA LYS A 137 -14.00 11.35 7.77
C LYS A 137 -13.65 10.31 6.70
N MET A 138 -12.88 10.69 5.68
CA MET A 138 -12.42 9.75 4.63
C MET A 138 -11.46 8.71 5.20
N GLN A 139 -10.49 9.11 6.01
CA GLN A 139 -9.56 8.22 6.72
C GLN A 139 -10.33 7.17 7.54
N ARG A 140 -11.34 7.61 8.31
CA ARG A 140 -12.20 6.74 9.11
C ARG A 140 -12.97 5.73 8.26
N ARG A 141 -13.45 6.16 7.08
CA ARG A 141 -14.13 5.25 6.13
C ARG A 141 -13.15 4.23 5.53
N LYS A 142 -11.93 4.64 5.20
CA LYS A 142 -10.88 3.76 4.67
C LYS A 142 -10.46 2.73 5.70
N GLN A 143 -10.30 3.12 6.97
CA GLN A 143 -10.00 2.21 8.08
C GLN A 143 -11.10 1.16 8.26
N ARG A 144 -12.38 1.58 8.32
CA ARG A 144 -13.51 0.63 8.40
C ARG A 144 -13.58 -0.32 7.20
N ARG A 145 -13.24 0.15 6.00
CA ARG A 145 -13.18 -0.70 4.81
C ARG A 145 -12.02 -1.70 4.88
N LYS A 146 -10.89 -1.31 5.47
CA LYS A 146 -9.75 -2.20 5.72
C LYS A 146 -10.06 -3.24 6.81
N GLU A 147 -10.83 -2.86 7.83
CA GLU A 147 -11.34 -3.77 8.87
C GLU A 147 -12.49 -4.68 8.41
N SER A 148 -13.15 -4.36 7.28
CA SER A 148 -14.23 -5.19 6.72
C SER A 148 -13.74 -6.43 5.95
N LEU A 149 -12.43 -6.53 5.69
CA LEU A 149 -11.81 -7.82 5.42
C LEU A 149 -11.75 -8.56 6.77
N PRO A 150 -12.15 -9.84 6.86
CA PRO A 150 -12.01 -10.57 8.12
C PRO A 150 -10.53 -10.51 8.48
N ILE A 151 -10.22 -9.69 9.50
CA ILE A 151 -8.93 -9.71 10.12
C ILE A 151 -8.86 -11.12 10.68
N LEU A 152 -8.09 -11.99 10.03
CA LEU A 152 -7.35 -13.01 10.76
C LEU A 152 -6.55 -12.22 11.80
N HIS A 153 -7.20 -11.96 12.94
CA HIS A 153 -6.56 -11.41 14.13
C HIS A 153 -5.72 -12.57 14.63
N VAL A 154 -4.60 -12.77 13.94
CA VAL A 154 -3.46 -13.45 14.53
C VAL A 154 -2.69 -12.30 15.14
N GLU A 155 -2.88 -12.08 16.43
CA GLU A 155 -2.03 -11.15 17.15
C GLU A 155 -0.57 -11.59 16.96
N ALA A 156 0.39 -10.66 16.96
CA ALA A 156 1.80 -11.07 16.90
C ALA A 156 2.12 -12.07 18.03
N GLU A 157 1.43 -11.99 19.15
CA GLU A 157 1.52 -12.93 20.27
C GLU A 157 0.89 -14.31 19.97
N ASP A 158 -0.16 -14.37 19.14
CA ASP A 158 -0.72 -15.63 18.61
C ASP A 158 0.17 -16.27 17.53
N VAL A 159 0.92 -15.47 16.75
CA VAL A 159 1.94 -15.98 15.81
C VAL A 159 3.20 -16.43 16.57
N VAL A 160 3.60 -15.69 17.62
CA VAL A 160 4.82 -15.95 18.41
C VAL A 160 4.64 -17.10 19.41
N SER A 161 3.42 -17.35 19.89
CA SER A 161 3.10 -18.56 20.64
C SER A 161 3.09 -19.83 19.77
N VAL A 162 2.79 -19.71 18.47
CA VAL A 162 3.01 -20.79 17.49
C VAL A 162 4.49 -20.88 17.08
N ALA A 163 5.24 -19.77 17.15
CA ALA A 163 6.66 -19.70 16.82
C ALA A 163 7.59 -19.90 18.02
N HIS A 164 7.34 -20.91 18.85
CA HIS A 164 8.47 -21.55 19.51
C HIS A 164 9.27 -22.27 18.42
N GLU A 165 10.41 -21.70 18.01
CA GLU A 165 11.38 -22.37 17.12
C GLU A 165 11.72 -23.79 17.61
N GLU A 166 11.59 -24.03 18.91
CA GLU A 166 11.74 -25.35 19.53
C GLU A 166 10.70 -26.39 19.06
N ASP A 167 9.46 -26.01 18.78
CA ASP A 167 8.42 -26.96 18.37
C ASP A 167 8.55 -27.35 16.90
N PHE A 168 9.00 -26.42 16.05
CA PHE A 168 9.24 -26.69 14.63
C PHE A 168 10.44 -27.62 14.42
N GLN A 169 11.55 -27.42 15.14
CA GLN A 169 12.71 -28.31 15.06
C GLN A 169 12.36 -29.73 15.54
N LYS A 170 11.69 -29.86 16.70
CA LYS A 170 11.25 -31.17 17.22
C LYS A 170 10.27 -31.86 16.27
N SER A 171 9.35 -31.09 15.66
CA SER A 171 8.41 -31.62 14.67
C SER A 171 9.10 -32.07 13.39
N ALA A 172 10.06 -31.30 12.88
CA ALA A 172 10.88 -31.65 11.73
C ALA A 172 11.70 -32.91 11.98
N ASP A 173 12.34 -33.04 13.15
CA ASP A 173 13.10 -34.23 13.53
C ASP A 173 12.21 -35.48 13.64
N THR A 174 11.00 -35.34 14.20
CA THR A 174 10.04 -36.43 14.34
C THR A 174 9.55 -36.91 12.97
N ILE A 175 9.23 -35.98 12.07
CA ILE A 175 8.80 -36.28 10.70
C ILE A 175 9.96 -36.89 9.89
N PHE A 176 11.18 -36.38 10.05
CA PHE A 176 12.36 -36.93 9.39
C PHE A 176 12.69 -38.36 9.87
N ALA A 177 12.53 -38.65 11.17
CA ALA A 177 12.65 -40.01 11.68
C ALA A 177 11.59 -40.95 11.08
N CYS A 178 10.33 -40.51 11.04
CA CYS A 178 9.22 -41.25 10.43
C CYS A 178 9.47 -41.52 8.94
N TYR A 179 9.99 -40.52 8.22
CA TYR A 179 10.39 -40.65 6.83
C TYR A 179 11.46 -41.74 6.65
N ARG A 180 12.55 -41.69 7.42
CA ARG A 180 13.63 -42.69 7.34
C ARG A 180 13.14 -44.12 7.58
N ASP A 181 12.18 -44.30 8.50
CA ASP A 181 11.59 -45.61 8.75
C ASP A 181 10.73 -46.08 7.58
N LEU A 182 9.93 -45.18 6.99
CA LEU A 182 9.07 -45.49 5.84
C LEU A 182 9.87 -45.77 4.56
N VAL A 183 10.98 -45.05 4.34
CA VAL A 183 11.89 -45.33 3.23
C VAL A 183 12.46 -46.74 3.33
N LYS A 184 12.84 -47.19 4.53
CA LYS A 184 13.34 -48.55 4.75
C LYS A 184 12.29 -49.63 4.47
N GLU A 185 11.01 -49.34 4.73
CA GLU A 185 9.92 -50.30 4.57
C GLU A 185 9.36 -50.37 3.15
N ARG A 186 9.21 -49.23 2.46
CA ARG A 186 8.48 -49.12 1.19
C ARG A 186 9.21 -48.41 0.06
N GLY A 187 10.37 -47.80 0.31
CA GLY A 187 11.20 -47.10 -0.69
C GLY A 187 10.60 -45.77 -1.19
N ALA A 188 9.34 -45.76 -1.61
CA ALA A 188 8.60 -44.57 -1.99
C ALA A 188 7.70 -44.09 -0.83
N VAL A 189 7.83 -42.82 -0.46
CA VAL A 189 7.08 -42.23 0.66
C VAL A 189 6.24 -41.08 0.15
N THR A 190 4.96 -41.08 0.51
CA THR A 190 4.03 -39.98 0.22
C THR A 190 3.74 -39.17 1.48
N LEU A 191 3.33 -37.91 1.32
CA LEU A 191 2.85 -37.07 2.43
C LEU A 191 1.69 -37.75 3.18
N GLY A 192 0.81 -38.46 2.45
CA GLY A 192 -0.31 -39.19 3.03
C GLY A 192 0.13 -40.33 3.96
N ASP A 193 1.23 -41.00 3.65
CA ASP A 193 1.78 -42.07 4.50
C ASP A 193 2.41 -41.52 5.78
N ILE A 194 3.09 -40.37 5.70
CA ILE A 194 3.62 -39.66 6.87
C ILE A 194 2.45 -39.20 7.76
N CYS A 195 1.41 -38.61 7.17
CA CYS A 195 0.20 -38.19 7.87
C CYS A 195 -0.47 -39.36 8.63
N LYS A 196 -0.59 -40.54 7.99
CA LYS A 196 -1.15 -41.74 8.64
C LYS A 196 -0.29 -42.24 9.79
N LYS A 197 1.04 -42.18 9.69
CA LYS A 197 1.97 -42.69 10.71
C LYS A 197 2.10 -41.75 11.91
N THR A 198 2.10 -40.43 11.67
CA THR A 198 2.23 -39.40 12.71
C THR A 198 0.88 -38.99 13.29
N GLY A 199 -0.25 -39.34 12.65
CA GLY A 199 -1.60 -38.95 13.09
C GLY A 199 -1.85 -37.43 13.04
N SER A 200 -1.03 -36.71 12.29
CA SER A 200 -1.01 -35.24 12.23
C SER A 200 -1.81 -34.72 11.04
N ASP A 201 -2.34 -33.50 11.13
CA ASP A 201 -3.01 -32.85 10.01
C ASP A 201 -2.05 -32.62 8.83
N MET A 202 -2.60 -32.56 7.60
CA MET A 202 -1.80 -32.41 6.37
C MET A 202 -0.91 -31.17 6.44
N ARG A 203 -1.42 -30.07 7.00
CA ARG A 203 -0.69 -28.81 7.16
C ARG A 203 0.47 -28.93 8.15
N SER A 204 0.22 -29.61 9.27
CA SER A 204 1.22 -29.83 10.33
C SER A 204 2.36 -30.75 9.88
N ALA A 205 2.10 -31.67 8.96
CA ALA A 205 3.15 -32.50 8.35
C ALA A 205 3.90 -31.77 7.21
N TYR A 206 3.19 -30.95 6.44
CA TYR A 206 3.74 -30.29 5.26
C TYR A 206 4.73 -29.16 5.57
N ILE A 207 4.44 -28.32 6.57
CA ILE A 207 5.31 -27.18 6.92
C ILE A 207 6.73 -27.66 7.33
N PRO A 208 6.90 -28.66 8.23
CA PRO A 208 8.22 -29.16 8.57
C PRO A 208 8.93 -29.85 7.41
N LEU A 209 8.20 -30.48 6.49
CA LEU A 209 8.78 -31.07 5.28
C LEU A 209 9.37 -30.01 4.35
N LEU A 210 8.67 -28.89 4.15
CA LEU A 210 9.21 -27.77 3.38
C LEU A 210 10.51 -27.22 3.99
N PHE A 211 10.58 -27.17 5.32
CA PHE A 211 11.80 -26.75 6.01
C PHE A 211 12.95 -27.74 5.77
N LEU A 212 12.68 -29.05 5.86
CA LEU A 212 13.67 -30.09 5.55
C LEU A 212 14.12 -30.06 4.08
N MET A 213 13.25 -29.61 3.17
CA MET A 213 13.61 -29.37 1.77
C MET A 213 14.53 -28.15 1.62
N LEU A 214 14.23 -27.05 2.32
CA LEU A 214 15.07 -25.85 2.33
C LEU A 214 16.47 -26.14 2.90
N GLU A 215 16.58 -27.00 3.92
CA GLU A 215 17.85 -27.46 4.47
C GLU A 215 18.59 -28.46 3.56
N GLY A 216 17.99 -28.89 2.45
CA GLY A 216 18.60 -29.84 1.52
C GLY A 216 18.68 -31.28 2.07
N LYS A 217 17.82 -31.65 3.02
CA LYS A 217 17.75 -33.02 3.55
C LYS A 217 16.81 -33.91 2.75
N LEU A 218 15.75 -33.32 2.20
CA LEU A 218 14.69 -34.01 1.46
C LEU A 218 14.35 -33.27 0.17
N MET A 219 13.69 -33.97 -0.75
CA MET A 219 13.10 -33.38 -1.95
C MET A 219 11.61 -33.71 -2.00
N ILE A 220 10.80 -32.71 -2.29
CA ILE A 220 9.35 -32.82 -2.40
C ILE A 220 8.96 -32.47 -3.84
N PHE A 221 8.18 -33.34 -4.46
CA PHE A 221 7.70 -33.13 -5.83
C PHE A 221 6.26 -33.62 -5.99
N GLN A 222 5.59 -33.06 -6.99
CA GLN A 222 4.20 -33.34 -7.32
C GLN A 222 4.06 -33.30 -8.85
N ASP A 223 3.50 -34.35 -9.44
CA ASP A 223 3.38 -34.47 -10.90
C ASP A 223 2.21 -33.63 -11.46
N GLU A 224 1.11 -33.50 -10.71
CA GLU A 224 -0.09 -32.73 -11.08
C GLU A 224 -0.52 -31.81 -9.95
N PHE A 225 -0.98 -30.59 -10.25
CA PHE A 225 -1.50 -29.67 -9.25
C PHE A 225 -2.58 -30.32 -8.38
N PHE A 226 -2.42 -30.22 -7.05
CA PHE A 226 -3.30 -30.86 -6.05
C PHE A 226 -3.28 -32.40 -6.02
N GLY A 227 -2.34 -33.04 -6.74
CA GLY A 227 -2.09 -34.48 -6.67
C GLY A 227 -1.35 -34.93 -5.41
N GLU A 228 -0.95 -36.20 -5.37
CA GLU A 228 -0.17 -36.73 -4.24
C GLU A 228 1.24 -36.14 -4.18
N ILE A 229 1.64 -35.71 -2.99
CA ILE A 229 2.98 -35.17 -2.73
C ILE A 229 3.92 -36.33 -2.43
N LYS A 230 4.93 -36.50 -3.30
CA LYS A 230 5.96 -37.53 -3.18
C LYS A 230 7.22 -36.96 -2.55
N ILE A 231 7.88 -37.77 -1.73
CA ILE A 231 9.06 -37.38 -0.96
C ILE A 231 10.19 -38.35 -1.27
N SER A 232 11.33 -37.83 -1.69
CA SER A 232 12.55 -38.62 -1.88
C SER A 232 13.73 -38.01 -1.14
N ASP A 233 14.79 -38.81 -0.97
CA ASP A 233 16.05 -38.32 -0.46
C ASP A 233 16.56 -37.19 -1.35
N TRP A 234 17.25 -36.24 -0.73
CA TRP A 234 17.90 -35.18 -1.48
C TRP A 234 18.98 -35.80 -2.37
N SER A 235 18.80 -35.66 -3.68
CA SER A 235 19.82 -35.97 -4.67
C SER A 235 19.97 -34.76 -5.60
N PRO A 236 21.19 -34.23 -5.76
CA PRO A 236 21.44 -33.11 -6.66
C PRO A 236 21.15 -33.45 -8.14
N GLU A 237 21.11 -34.73 -8.50
CA GLU A 237 20.93 -35.20 -9.88
C GLU A 237 19.47 -35.09 -10.37
N LYS A 238 18.49 -35.02 -9.46
CA LYS A 238 17.06 -34.98 -9.83
C LYS A 238 16.53 -33.60 -10.24
N PHE A 239 17.34 -32.55 -10.11
CA PHE A 239 16.98 -31.21 -10.59
C PHE A 239 17.27 -31.02 -12.10
N GLU A 240 17.99 -31.94 -12.75
CA GLU A 240 18.39 -31.80 -14.16
C GLU A 240 17.38 -32.37 -15.17
N GLU A 241 16.42 -33.20 -14.75
CA GLU A 241 15.48 -33.87 -15.68
C GLU A 241 14.34 -32.98 -16.19
N ASP A 242 14.11 -31.77 -15.64
CA ASP A 242 13.09 -30.82 -16.11
C ASP A 242 13.56 -29.92 -17.27
N LYS A 243 14.58 -30.35 -18.05
CA LYS A 243 14.82 -29.74 -19.37
C LYS A 243 13.67 -30.10 -20.30
N VAL A 244 12.75 -29.15 -20.41
CA VAL A 244 11.69 -29.03 -21.43
C VAL A 244 12.17 -29.60 -22.78
N PRO A 245 11.48 -30.59 -23.36
CA PRO A 245 11.77 -31.03 -24.72
C PRO A 245 11.48 -29.89 -25.70
N GLU A 246 12.43 -29.64 -26.63
CA GLU A 246 12.34 -28.66 -27.74
C GLU A 246 11.08 -28.81 -28.59
#